data_AF-A0A432JRN9-F1
#
_entry.id   AF-A0A432JRN9-F1
#
_cell.length_a   1.000
_cell.length_b   1.000
_cell.length_c   1.000
_cell.angle_alpha   90.00
_cell.angle_beta   90.00
_cell.angle_gamma   90.00
#
_symmetry.space_group_name_H-M   'P 1'
#
loop_
_entity.id
_entity.type
_entity.pdbx_description
1 polymer ?
#
loop_
_entity_poly.entity_id
_entity_poly.type
_entity_poly.pdbx_seq_one_letter_code
_entity_poly.pdbx_strand_id
1 'polypeptide(L)'
;EHLRRYEAGEVDAQTLLDYADNLQKLNHRTESFGARIPPDFWDALSREQIEQGADVYTQVTRYAMDDSAPYVKLMARAWERFLTFKSGETSGQDTALDAALDILLMQDDYIAEVYTEMPAEDDETGMKGIADTKIIVWQSLIAGTSRINPLTGAPLFSHGDFGRNSVAEMWRYHIKKHLGISEIWGVTGFDWQFVGTPKNVTVSEVGTETKPSLEAQTILVGMDGPEEIYRALVMGTGDYLRKVGFTKALIGLSGGVDSALTATVAVDALGKENVIGITMPSRYSSEGSISDSKKLAGNLGLDLWELPIEPAHQALTDMLAERFKGTEANVAEENVQARVRGNVLMTVSNKFGWIVLTTGNKSEMAMGYATLYGDMAGGFAVLKDVPKTTVYELCRWRNGQGQAFGTMDGVIPVAILDKPPSAELREGQLDADSLPPYEVLDPVVEAYVENDLGYQEMVAQGFDPQVVRQVIAAVDRNEYKRRQAPPGVKITHRAFGKDRRFPIVNRYRQHEGG
;
A
#
# COMPACT_ATOMS: atom_id res chain seq x y z
N GLU A 1 34.26 11.39 20.80
CA GLU A 1 33.07 11.01 20.02
C GLU A 1 32.00 10.32 20.86
N HIS A 2 32.24 9.13 21.41
CA HIS A 2 31.25 8.36 22.17
C HIS A 2 30.58 9.10 23.35
N LEU A 3 31.32 9.91 24.10
CA LEU A 3 30.77 10.74 25.20
C LEU A 3 29.67 11.72 24.73
N ARG A 4 29.81 12.30 23.54
CA ARG A 4 28.86 13.27 22.97
C ARG A 4 27.53 12.63 22.59
N ARG A 5 27.53 11.34 22.20
CA ARG A 5 26.30 10.58 21.87
C ARG A 5 25.54 10.12 23.11
N TYR A 6 26.25 9.85 24.21
CA TYR A 6 25.62 9.61 25.52
C TYR A 6 24.89 10.85 26.04
N GLU A 7 25.51 12.02 25.94
CA GLU A 7 24.89 13.28 26.35
C GLU A 7 23.64 13.65 25.53
N ALA A 8 23.54 13.17 24.29
CA ALA A 8 22.36 13.34 23.43
C ALA A 8 21.25 12.31 23.69
N GLY A 9 21.46 11.32 24.57
CA GLY A 9 20.50 10.26 24.86
C GLY A 9 20.34 9.22 23.75
N GLU A 10 21.22 9.22 22.76
CA GLU A 10 21.20 8.30 21.61
C GLU A 10 21.74 6.91 21.97
N VAL A 11 22.59 6.85 22.99
CA VAL A 11 23.22 5.63 23.50
C VAL A 11 23.32 5.76 25.01
N ASP A 12 22.99 4.71 25.76
CA ASP A 12 23.11 4.75 27.21
C ASP A 12 24.54 4.48 27.71
N ALA A 13 24.79 4.82 28.97
CA ALA A 13 26.11 4.65 29.60
C ALA A 13 26.53 3.18 29.70
N GLN A 14 25.56 2.26 29.83
CA GLN A 14 25.85 0.84 30.00
C GLN A 14 26.45 0.27 28.71
N THR A 15 25.89 0.66 27.57
CA THR A 15 26.36 0.29 26.24
C THR A 15 27.81 0.76 25.99
N LEU A 16 28.18 1.95 26.47
CA LEU A 16 29.55 2.48 26.34
C LEU A 16 30.56 1.76 27.25
N LEU A 17 30.14 1.34 28.44
CA LEU A 17 30.98 0.58 29.36
C LEU A 17 31.22 -0.86 28.86
N ASP A 18 30.17 -1.50 28.35
CA ASP A 18 30.27 -2.86 27.78
C ASP A 18 31.20 -2.88 26.54
N TYR A 19 31.19 -1.82 25.75
CA TYR A 19 32.09 -1.64 24.60
C TYR A 19 33.57 -1.54 25.01
N ALA A 20 33.89 -0.73 26.02
CA ALA A 20 35.27 -0.57 26.50
C ALA A 20 35.84 -1.87 27.10
N ASP A 21 35.01 -2.65 27.80
CA ASP A 21 35.39 -3.93 28.42
C ASP A 21 35.66 -5.03 27.36
N ASN A 22 34.89 -5.03 26.27
CA ASN A 22 35.11 -5.97 25.16
C ASN A 22 36.42 -5.69 24.39
N LEU A 23 36.81 -4.43 24.24
CA LEU A 23 38.09 -4.03 23.62
C LEU A 23 39.30 -4.52 24.41
N GLN A 24 39.26 -4.42 25.75
CA GLN A 24 40.34 -4.94 26.60
C GLN A 24 40.46 -6.47 26.51
N LYS A 25 39.34 -7.19 26.43
CA LYS A 25 39.33 -8.66 26.31
C LYS A 25 39.94 -9.15 24.99
N LEU A 26 39.68 -8.45 23.88
CA LEU A 26 40.16 -8.86 22.56
C LEU A 26 41.68 -8.65 22.41
N ASN A 27 42.19 -7.48 22.81
CA ASN A 27 43.64 -7.21 22.75
C ASN A 27 44.45 -8.17 23.66
N HIS A 28 43.86 -8.60 24.77
CA HIS A 28 44.47 -9.60 25.65
C HIS A 28 44.50 -11.02 25.04
N ARG A 29 43.49 -11.37 24.23
CA ARG A 29 43.42 -12.66 23.53
C ARG A 29 44.37 -12.72 22.34
N THR A 30 44.51 -11.66 21.56
CA THR A 30 45.46 -11.66 20.43
C THR A 30 46.91 -11.69 20.92
N GLU A 31 47.20 -10.99 22.02
CA GLU A 31 48.48 -11.09 22.72
C GLU A 31 48.80 -12.53 23.16
N SER A 32 47.79 -13.30 23.62
CA SER A 32 47.99 -14.70 23.99
C SER A 32 48.19 -15.66 22.81
N PHE A 33 47.95 -15.19 21.57
CA PHE A 33 48.25 -15.90 20.32
C PHE A 33 49.49 -15.36 19.59
N GLY A 34 50.29 -14.51 20.25
CA GLY A 34 51.68 -14.24 19.87
C GLY A 34 51.97 -12.85 19.30
N ALA A 35 50.95 -12.01 19.07
CA ALA A 35 51.16 -10.62 18.69
C ALA A 35 49.97 -9.74 19.11
N ARG A 36 50.26 -8.55 19.63
CA ARG A 36 49.24 -7.52 19.85
C ARG A 36 48.78 -6.94 18.52
N ILE A 37 47.55 -6.42 18.51
CA ILE A 37 47.00 -5.71 17.36
C ILE A 37 47.80 -4.41 17.16
N PRO A 38 48.40 -4.14 15.97
CA PRO A 38 49.13 -2.90 15.72
C PRO A 38 48.24 -1.66 15.90
N PRO A 39 48.76 -0.53 16.42
CA PRO A 39 47.95 0.68 16.62
C PRO A 39 47.36 1.23 15.31
N ASP A 40 48.14 1.10 14.25
CA ASP A 40 47.91 1.54 12.87
C ASP A 40 47.13 0.52 12.03
N PHE A 41 46.80 -0.64 12.60
CA PHE A 41 45.88 -1.62 12.01
C PHE A 41 44.52 -1.00 11.62
N TRP A 42 44.18 0.15 12.23
CA TRP A 42 42.94 0.88 11.96
C TRP A 42 43.13 2.38 11.63
N ASP A 43 44.36 2.86 11.40
CA ASP A 43 44.56 4.23 10.89
C ASP A 43 44.56 4.22 9.36
N ALA A 44 43.67 5.03 8.77
CA ALA A 44 43.35 5.03 7.34
C ALA A 44 44.60 5.25 6.46
N LEU A 45 44.66 4.44 5.39
CA LEU A 45 45.66 4.40 4.31
C LEU A 45 46.42 5.72 4.11
N SER A 46 47.74 5.64 3.95
CA SER A 46 48.52 6.84 3.64
C SER A 46 48.05 7.42 2.29
N ARG A 47 48.12 8.75 2.13
CA ARG A 47 47.71 9.41 0.88
C ARG A 47 48.36 8.80 -0.37
N GLU A 48 49.61 8.37 -0.26
CA GLU A 48 50.36 7.73 -1.35
C GLU A 48 49.75 6.37 -1.75
N GLN A 49 49.20 5.61 -0.80
CA GLN A 49 48.54 4.32 -1.06
C GLN A 49 47.18 4.51 -1.74
N ILE A 50 46.45 5.56 -1.35
CA ILE A 50 45.19 5.95 -1.98
C ILE A 50 45.42 6.40 -3.43
N GLU A 51 46.47 7.18 -3.68
CA GLU A 51 46.83 7.63 -5.05
C GLU A 51 47.26 6.49 -5.97
N GLN A 52 47.74 5.37 -5.42
CA GLN A 52 48.08 4.15 -6.18
C GLN A 52 46.89 3.19 -6.38
N GLY A 53 45.68 3.60 -5.98
CA GLY A 53 44.45 2.84 -6.18
C GLY A 53 44.26 1.67 -5.21
N ALA A 54 44.99 1.66 -4.09
CA ALA A 54 44.76 0.68 -3.03
C ALA A 54 43.52 1.05 -2.21
N ASP A 55 42.64 0.08 -2.03
CA ASP A 55 41.50 0.15 -1.14
C ASP A 55 41.57 -0.97 -0.08
N VAL A 56 40.63 -0.93 0.86
CA VAL A 56 40.52 -1.92 1.93
C VAL A 56 40.43 -3.33 1.35
N TYR A 57 39.66 -3.52 0.28
CA TYR A 57 39.45 -4.81 -0.37
C TYR A 57 40.73 -5.38 -1.00
N THR A 58 41.58 -4.53 -1.58
CA THR A 58 42.87 -4.94 -2.15
C THR A 58 43.86 -5.36 -1.06
N GLN A 59 43.82 -4.73 0.11
CA GLN A 59 44.68 -5.12 1.23
C GLN A 59 44.22 -6.40 1.92
N VAL A 60 42.91 -6.55 2.11
CA VAL A 60 42.30 -7.77 2.66
C VAL A 60 42.62 -8.96 1.75
N THR A 61 42.53 -8.78 0.43
CA THR A 61 42.94 -9.79 -0.54
C THR A 61 44.43 -10.12 -0.40
N ARG A 62 45.29 -9.12 -0.18
CA ARG A 62 46.74 -9.32 0.00
C ARG A 62 47.06 -10.14 1.26
N TYR A 63 46.35 -9.90 2.36
CA TYR A 63 46.54 -10.63 3.62
C TYR A 63 45.88 -12.02 3.62
N ALA A 64 44.76 -12.19 2.91
CA ALA A 64 44.12 -13.48 2.72
C ALA A 64 44.97 -14.44 1.86
N MET A 65 45.87 -13.91 1.02
CA MET A 65 46.82 -14.70 0.24
C MET A 65 48.18 -14.89 0.93
N ASP A 66 48.33 -14.41 2.18
CA ASP A 66 49.53 -14.65 2.98
C ASP A 66 49.37 -15.97 3.77
N ASP A 67 49.93 -17.04 3.22
CA ASP A 67 49.93 -18.39 3.81
C ASP A 67 50.57 -18.46 5.21
N SER A 68 51.24 -17.40 5.67
CA SER A 68 51.80 -17.33 7.02
C SER A 68 50.79 -16.89 8.09
N ALA A 69 49.55 -16.54 7.71
CA ALA A 69 48.57 -15.97 8.62
C ALA A 69 47.66 -17.02 9.33
N PRO A 70 47.41 -16.88 10.65
CA PRO A 70 46.71 -17.89 11.47
C PRO A 70 45.22 -18.10 11.14
N TYR A 71 44.61 -17.24 10.32
CA TYR A 71 43.17 -17.20 10.02
C TYR A 71 42.70 -18.34 9.09
N VAL A 72 43.53 -18.75 8.13
CA VAL A 72 43.24 -19.86 7.20
C VAL A 72 43.16 -21.21 7.94
N LYS A 73 43.98 -21.41 8.98
CA LYS A 73 43.95 -22.63 9.81
C LYS A 73 42.71 -22.75 10.69
N LEU A 74 42.10 -21.63 11.05
CA LEU A 74 40.88 -21.61 11.85
C LEU A 74 39.68 -22.09 11.02
N MET A 75 39.53 -21.57 9.79
CA MET A 75 38.44 -21.96 8.88
C MET A 75 38.51 -23.42 8.44
N ALA A 76 39.72 -23.95 8.20
CA ALA A 76 39.91 -25.35 7.84
C ALA A 76 39.44 -26.32 8.94
N ARG A 77 39.66 -25.98 10.21
CA ARG A 77 39.21 -26.80 11.36
C ARG A 77 37.68 -26.80 11.56
N ALA A 78 37.01 -25.72 11.15
CA ALA A 78 35.54 -25.63 11.18
C ALA A 78 34.89 -26.64 10.24
N TRP A 79 35.43 -26.71 9.02
CA TRP A 79 34.93 -27.54 7.94
C TRP A 79 35.09 -29.04 8.23
N GLU A 80 36.21 -29.41 8.84
CA GLU A 80 36.52 -30.81 9.16
C GLU A 80 35.53 -31.39 10.18
N ARG A 81 35.14 -30.63 11.21
CA ARG A 81 34.18 -31.10 12.24
C ARG A 81 32.73 -31.22 11.73
N PHE A 82 32.34 -30.38 10.77
CA PHE A 82 31.03 -30.48 10.12
C PHE A 82 30.86 -31.78 9.31
N LEU A 83 31.92 -32.20 8.61
CA LEU A 83 31.91 -33.45 7.83
C LEU A 83 31.80 -34.69 8.72
N THR A 84 32.47 -34.72 9.86
CA THR A 84 32.42 -35.82 10.85
C THR A 84 31.02 -36.01 11.45
N PHE A 85 30.26 -34.93 11.61
CA PHE A 85 28.87 -34.99 12.04
C PHE A 85 27.96 -35.66 10.99
N LYS A 86 28.11 -35.29 9.71
CA LYS A 86 27.29 -35.82 8.60
C LYS A 86 27.60 -37.28 8.24
N SER A 87 28.81 -37.77 8.54
CA SER A 87 29.18 -39.17 8.32
C SER A 87 28.69 -40.11 9.43
N GLY A 88 28.14 -39.59 10.53
CA GLY A 88 27.63 -40.39 11.65
C GLY A 88 28.71 -40.92 12.60
N GLU A 89 29.94 -40.41 12.51
CA GLU A 89 31.08 -40.82 13.34
C GLU A 89 31.22 -39.95 14.61
N THR A 90 30.11 -39.51 15.21
CA THR A 90 30.13 -38.69 16.42
C THR A 90 29.99 -39.52 17.69
N SER A 91 30.67 -39.10 18.75
CA SER A 91 30.58 -39.71 20.08
C SER A 91 29.28 -39.33 20.77
N GLY A 92 28.15 -39.93 20.37
CA GLY A 92 26.91 -40.13 21.15
C GLY A 92 26.17 -38.94 21.78
N GLN A 93 26.73 -37.73 21.84
CA GLN A 93 26.14 -36.54 22.45
C GLN A 93 26.10 -35.33 21.52
N ASP A 94 26.80 -35.34 20.38
CA ASP A 94 26.82 -34.21 19.46
C ASP A 94 25.66 -34.29 18.45
N THR A 95 24.78 -33.29 18.48
CA THR A 95 23.65 -33.15 17.55
C THR A 95 24.00 -32.26 16.34
N ALA A 96 23.14 -32.24 15.32
CA ALA A 96 23.29 -31.32 14.17
C ALA A 96 23.27 -29.86 14.62
N LEU A 97 22.59 -29.60 15.72
CA LEU A 97 22.50 -28.30 16.36
C LEU A 97 23.80 -27.96 17.08
N ASP A 98 24.48 -28.90 17.72
CA ASP A 98 25.77 -28.66 18.40
C ASP A 98 26.91 -28.43 17.40
N ALA A 99 26.95 -29.17 16.29
CA ALA A 99 27.89 -28.92 15.20
C ALA A 99 27.62 -27.58 14.48
N ALA A 100 26.36 -27.19 14.32
CA ALA A 100 25.97 -25.87 13.83
C ALA A 100 26.25 -24.75 14.85
N LEU A 101 26.19 -25.04 16.17
CA LEU A 101 26.49 -24.12 17.27
C LEU A 101 28.00 -23.86 17.41
N ASP A 102 28.85 -24.84 17.14
CA ASP A 102 30.31 -24.63 17.07
C ASP A 102 30.72 -23.84 15.81
N ILE A 103 30.01 -24.00 14.69
CA ILE A 103 30.14 -23.14 13.49
C ILE A 103 29.67 -21.71 13.79
N LEU A 104 28.63 -21.55 14.62
CA LEU A 104 28.11 -20.29 15.15
C LEU A 104 29.10 -19.57 16.09
N LEU A 105 29.90 -20.31 16.87
CA LEU A 105 30.97 -19.70 17.67
C LEU A 105 32.13 -19.19 16.79
N MET A 106 32.40 -19.84 15.65
CA MET A 106 33.29 -19.32 14.61
C MET A 106 32.65 -18.21 13.75
N GLN A 107 31.31 -18.13 13.70
CA GLN A 107 30.61 -16.98 13.11
C GLN A 107 30.80 -15.70 13.92
N ASP A 108 31.01 -15.77 15.24
CA ASP A 108 31.23 -14.56 16.03
C ASP A 108 32.54 -13.83 15.64
N ASP A 109 33.55 -14.57 15.20
CA ASP A 109 34.81 -14.03 14.70
C ASP A 109 34.70 -13.57 13.22
N TYR A 110 34.03 -14.35 12.34
CA TYR A 110 33.80 -13.99 10.93
C TYR A 110 32.81 -12.81 10.75
N ILE A 111 31.79 -12.70 11.60
CA ILE A 111 30.76 -11.64 11.53
C ILE A 111 31.28 -10.32 12.12
N ALA A 112 32.23 -10.35 13.05
CA ALA A 112 32.93 -9.14 13.50
C ALA A 112 33.83 -8.57 12.39
N GLU A 113 34.47 -9.43 11.59
CA GLU A 113 35.26 -9.06 10.40
C GLU A 113 34.40 -8.52 9.25
N VAL A 114 33.29 -9.17 8.89
CA VAL A 114 32.42 -8.71 7.79
C VAL A 114 31.67 -7.41 8.13
N TYR A 115 31.29 -7.17 9.39
CA TYR A 115 30.56 -5.96 9.79
C TYR A 115 31.46 -4.73 10.02
N THR A 116 32.78 -4.86 9.90
CA THR A 116 33.71 -3.73 9.86
C THR A 116 34.09 -3.31 8.43
N GLU A 117 33.93 -4.18 7.42
CA GLU A 117 34.09 -3.84 5.99
C GLU A 117 32.86 -3.17 5.35
N MET A 118 31.70 -3.25 6.00
CA MET A 118 30.51 -2.49 5.64
C MET A 118 30.25 -1.42 6.70
N PRO A 119 30.34 -0.11 6.38
CA PRO A 119 29.92 0.92 7.31
C PRO A 119 28.44 0.75 7.68
N ALA A 120 28.14 0.90 8.96
CA ALA A 120 26.81 0.78 9.57
C ALA A 120 25.80 1.88 9.17
N GLU A 121 25.99 2.56 8.03
CA GLU A 121 25.11 3.62 7.54
C GLU A 121 24.83 3.48 6.03
N ASP A 122 24.49 2.27 5.57
CA ASP A 122 23.71 2.15 4.34
C ASP A 122 22.22 2.16 4.71
N ASP A 123 21.61 3.35 4.66
CA ASP A 123 20.17 3.57 4.89
C ASP A 123 19.30 2.79 3.87
N GLU A 124 19.88 2.19 2.82
CA GLU A 124 19.18 1.34 1.86
C GLU A 124 18.96 -0.12 2.33
N THR A 125 19.65 -0.60 3.38
CA THR A 125 19.61 -2.03 3.78
C THR A 125 18.85 -2.33 5.08
N GLY A 126 18.63 -1.34 5.94
CA GLY A 126 17.80 -1.47 7.15
C GLY A 126 18.39 -2.30 8.32
N MET A 127 19.69 -2.64 8.32
CA MET A 127 20.34 -3.39 9.40
C MET A 127 20.95 -2.44 10.45
N LYS A 128 20.60 -2.61 11.74
CA LYS A 128 20.93 -1.62 12.79
C LYS A 128 21.81 -2.17 13.93
N GLY A 129 22.59 -3.23 13.68
CA GLY A 129 23.67 -3.61 14.58
C GLY A 129 24.18 -5.04 14.42
N ILE A 130 25.30 -5.33 15.09
CA ILE A 130 26.00 -6.63 15.11
C ILE A 130 25.07 -7.81 15.44
N ALA A 131 24.06 -7.61 16.29
CA ALA A 131 23.08 -8.64 16.63
C ALA A 131 22.17 -9.01 15.44
N ASP A 132 21.77 -8.03 14.61
CA ASP A 132 20.96 -8.25 13.41
C ASP A 132 21.77 -8.99 12.32
N THR A 133 23.06 -8.66 12.19
CA THR A 133 24.01 -9.32 11.28
C THR A 133 24.22 -10.78 11.63
N LYS A 134 24.42 -11.05 12.93
CA LYS A 134 24.56 -12.42 13.46
C LYS A 134 23.35 -13.26 13.08
N ILE A 135 22.14 -12.72 13.25
CA ILE A 135 20.88 -13.37 12.88
C ILE A 135 20.76 -13.58 11.36
N ILE A 136 21.18 -12.63 10.53
CA ILE A 136 21.05 -12.69 9.06
C ILE A 136 22.08 -13.62 8.40
N VAL A 137 23.33 -13.64 8.84
CA VAL A 137 24.35 -14.56 8.32
C VAL A 137 24.01 -15.99 8.76
N TRP A 138 23.55 -16.15 10.01
CA TRP A 138 22.98 -17.41 10.49
C TRP A 138 21.76 -17.86 9.65
N GLN A 139 20.82 -16.96 9.37
CA GLN A 139 19.66 -17.23 8.49
C GLN A 139 20.05 -17.46 7.02
N SER A 140 21.12 -16.85 6.50
CA SER A 140 21.60 -17.04 5.13
C SER A 140 22.31 -18.38 4.96
N LEU A 141 23.00 -18.85 6.00
CA LEU A 141 23.59 -20.18 6.06
C LEU A 141 22.53 -21.29 6.26
N ILE A 142 21.38 -21.00 6.89
CA ILE A 142 20.33 -21.98 7.22
C ILE A 142 19.11 -21.97 6.28
N ALA A 143 18.58 -20.81 5.86
CA ALA A 143 17.29 -20.71 5.15
C ALA A 143 17.42 -20.75 3.63
N GLY A 144 18.54 -20.27 3.08
CA GLY A 144 18.71 -20.02 1.65
C GLY A 144 17.77 -18.94 1.07
N THR A 145 18.32 -18.13 0.16
CA THR A 145 17.69 -17.14 -0.76
C THR A 145 16.45 -16.32 -0.34
N SER A 146 16.14 -16.12 0.95
CA SER A 146 15.11 -15.15 1.36
C SER A 146 15.59 -13.71 1.10
N ARG A 147 14.72 -12.87 0.53
CA ARG A 147 15.03 -11.46 0.16
C ARG A 147 14.69 -10.44 1.25
N ILE A 148 14.11 -10.86 2.38
CA ILE A 148 13.63 -9.96 3.44
C ILE A 148 13.84 -10.61 4.82
N ASN A 149 14.28 -9.81 5.81
CA ASN A 149 14.39 -10.20 7.21
C ASN A 149 12.98 -10.43 7.79
N PRO A 150 12.66 -11.63 8.30
CA PRO A 150 11.31 -11.95 8.79
C PRO A 150 10.97 -11.34 10.16
N LEU A 151 11.96 -10.83 10.90
CA LEU A 151 11.78 -10.22 12.23
C LEU A 151 11.68 -8.70 12.15
N THR A 152 12.47 -8.06 11.29
CA THR A 152 12.48 -6.59 11.14
C THR A 152 11.75 -6.10 9.89
N GLY A 153 11.48 -6.98 8.92
CA GLY A 153 10.85 -6.64 7.64
C GLY A 153 11.78 -5.93 6.64
N ALA A 154 13.06 -5.72 6.97
CA ALA A 154 14.03 -5.03 6.12
C ALA A 154 14.52 -5.92 4.95
N PRO A 155 14.79 -5.37 3.75
CA PRO A 155 15.34 -6.12 2.64
C PRO A 155 16.73 -6.68 2.97
N LEU A 156 16.99 -7.95 2.65
CA LEU A 156 18.33 -8.53 2.69
C LEU A 156 18.89 -8.54 1.25
N PHE A 157 20.17 -8.19 1.09
CA PHE A 157 20.89 -7.97 -0.19
C PHE A 157 20.39 -8.73 -1.43
N SER A 158 20.37 -8.04 -2.57
CA SER A 158 20.08 -8.63 -3.89
C SER A 158 21.27 -9.46 -4.41
N HIS A 159 20.94 -10.51 -5.17
CA HIS A 159 21.80 -11.66 -5.49
C HIS A 159 23.18 -11.31 -6.07
N GLY A 160 24.24 -11.87 -5.48
CA GLY A 160 25.60 -11.82 -6.02
C GLY A 160 26.45 -13.00 -5.58
N ASP A 161 27.06 -12.90 -4.39
CA ASP A 161 28.14 -13.83 -4.01
C ASP A 161 27.86 -14.73 -2.80
N PHE A 162 27.12 -14.28 -1.77
CA PHE A 162 26.84 -15.14 -0.60
C PHE A 162 25.93 -16.34 -0.91
N GLY A 163 25.13 -16.27 -1.98
CA GLY A 163 24.28 -17.39 -2.41
C GLY A 163 25.08 -18.64 -2.79
N ARG A 164 26.26 -18.46 -3.41
CA ARG A 164 27.15 -19.55 -3.87
C ARG A 164 27.86 -20.26 -2.71
N ASN A 165 27.96 -19.59 -1.57
CA ASN A 165 28.57 -20.09 -0.34
C ASN A 165 27.52 -20.49 0.71
N SER A 166 26.26 -20.70 0.31
CA SER A 166 25.27 -21.30 1.21
C SER A 166 25.58 -22.79 1.40
N VAL A 167 25.30 -23.34 2.59
CA VAL A 167 25.48 -24.78 2.87
C VAL A 167 24.75 -25.64 1.83
N ALA A 168 23.62 -25.16 1.31
CA ALA A 168 22.87 -25.83 0.26
C ALA A 168 23.57 -25.82 -1.12
N GLU A 169 24.15 -24.70 -1.56
CA GLU A 169 24.92 -24.65 -2.83
C GLU A 169 26.23 -25.43 -2.73
N MET A 170 26.94 -25.36 -1.60
CA MET A 170 28.13 -26.20 -1.37
C MET A 170 27.78 -27.70 -1.41
N TRP A 171 26.62 -28.06 -0.86
CA TRP A 171 26.10 -29.42 -0.92
C TRP A 171 25.75 -29.84 -2.36
N ARG A 172 25.02 -29.01 -3.14
CA ARG A 172 24.71 -29.25 -4.57
C ARG A 172 25.97 -29.47 -5.40
N TYR A 173 26.99 -28.63 -5.18
CA TYR A 173 28.28 -28.72 -5.85
C TYR A 173 28.99 -30.03 -5.54
N HIS A 174 28.99 -30.44 -4.27
CA HIS A 174 29.62 -31.68 -3.82
C HIS A 174 28.92 -32.94 -4.35
N ILE A 175 27.59 -33.01 -4.31
CA ILE A 175 26.82 -34.19 -4.76
C ILE A 175 26.50 -34.18 -6.27
N LYS A 176 26.81 -33.08 -6.97
CA LYS A 176 26.56 -32.86 -8.41
C LYS A 176 25.10 -33.10 -8.84
N LYS A 177 24.13 -32.74 -8.00
CA LYS A 177 22.69 -32.80 -8.31
C LYS A 177 22.05 -31.43 -8.15
N HIS A 178 21.17 -31.05 -9.09
CA HIS A 178 20.37 -29.83 -9.01
C HIS A 178 19.09 -30.08 -8.19
N LEU A 179 19.21 -30.07 -6.86
CA LEU A 179 18.09 -30.16 -5.92
C LEU A 179 17.69 -28.78 -5.42
N GLY A 180 16.40 -28.41 -5.33
CA GLY A 180 15.90 -27.17 -4.72
C GLY A 180 16.44 -26.91 -3.30
N ILE A 181 16.61 -25.64 -2.89
CA ILE A 181 17.13 -25.28 -1.55
C ILE A 181 16.24 -25.93 -0.47
N SER A 182 14.96 -25.92 -0.71
CA SER A 182 13.94 -26.54 0.10
C SER A 182 13.97 -28.08 0.07
N GLU A 183 14.55 -28.74 -0.93
CA GLU A 183 14.80 -30.20 -0.89
C GLU A 183 16.06 -30.53 -0.07
N ILE A 184 17.01 -29.60 0.01
CA ILE A 184 18.27 -29.75 0.77
C ILE A 184 18.05 -29.55 2.27
N TRP A 185 17.16 -28.63 2.63
CA TRP A 185 16.75 -28.38 4.01
C TRP A 185 15.51 -29.18 4.44
N GLY A 186 14.88 -29.93 3.53
CA GLY A 186 13.68 -30.74 3.81
C GLY A 186 12.38 -29.93 3.96
N VAL A 187 12.30 -28.72 3.40
CA VAL A 187 11.17 -27.78 3.52
C VAL A 187 10.29 -27.70 2.26
N THR A 188 10.60 -28.39 1.15
CA THR A 188 9.61 -28.70 0.10
C THR A 188 9.66 -30.17 -0.24
N GLY A 189 8.53 -30.85 -0.07
CA GLY A 189 8.42 -32.30 -0.20
C GLY A 189 8.41 -32.94 1.18
N PHE A 190 7.25 -32.88 1.82
CA PHE A 190 6.97 -33.41 3.15
C PHE A 190 7.36 -34.91 3.23
N ASP A 191 8.44 -35.22 3.93
CA ASP A 191 8.78 -36.60 4.26
C ASP A 191 8.24 -36.96 5.65
N TRP A 192 7.06 -37.58 5.66
CA TRP A 192 6.21 -37.86 6.83
C TRP A 192 6.86 -38.75 7.89
N GLN A 193 7.97 -39.41 7.57
CA GLN A 193 8.72 -40.26 8.49
C GLN A 193 9.59 -39.47 9.50
N PHE A 194 9.89 -38.18 9.26
CA PHE A 194 10.79 -37.39 10.12
C PHE A 194 10.10 -36.46 11.14
N VAL A 195 8.77 -36.31 11.11
CA VAL A 195 8.04 -35.34 11.97
C VAL A 195 7.33 -36.00 13.16
N GLY A 196 7.39 -37.34 13.27
CA GLY A 196 6.61 -38.07 14.28
C GLY A 196 5.09 -37.93 14.06
N THR A 197 4.29 -38.52 14.94
CA THR A 197 2.82 -38.45 14.83
C THR A 197 2.33 -37.01 15.00
N PRO A 198 1.44 -36.51 14.12
CA PRO A 198 0.96 -35.13 14.19
C PRO A 198 0.30 -34.87 15.54
N LYS A 199 0.75 -33.79 16.20
CA LYS A 199 0.05 -33.21 17.34
C LYS A 199 -0.70 -31.98 16.86
N ASN A 200 -2.02 -31.98 17.07
CA ASN A 200 -2.82 -30.76 16.94
C ASN A 200 -2.40 -29.81 18.06
N VAL A 201 -1.81 -28.67 17.68
CA VAL A 201 -1.51 -27.58 18.61
C VAL A 201 -2.49 -26.46 18.33
N THR A 202 -3.42 -26.25 19.27
CA THR A 202 -4.38 -25.15 19.23
C THR A 202 -3.64 -23.86 19.61
N VAL A 203 -3.46 -22.95 18.64
CA VAL A 203 -2.65 -21.71 18.81
C VAL A 203 -3.39 -20.63 19.63
N SER A 204 -4.62 -20.92 20.04
CA SER A 204 -5.29 -20.27 21.15
C SER A 204 -5.98 -21.33 21.98
N GLU A 205 -5.77 -21.35 23.29
CA GLU A 205 -6.85 -21.81 24.15
C GLU A 205 -7.98 -20.79 23.90
N VAL A 206 -8.91 -21.13 23.01
CA VAL A 206 -10.23 -20.51 23.08
C VAL A 206 -10.69 -20.89 24.46
N GLY A 207 -10.51 -19.98 25.42
CA GLY A 207 -11.21 -20.08 26.68
C GLY A 207 -12.64 -20.41 26.31
N THR A 208 -13.18 -21.48 26.87
CA THR A 208 -14.61 -21.75 26.85
C THR A 208 -15.35 -20.71 27.70
N GLU A 209 -14.91 -19.46 27.69
CA GLU A 209 -15.82 -18.36 27.91
C GLU A 209 -16.81 -18.48 26.77
N THR A 210 -17.99 -18.99 27.09
CA THR A 210 -19.17 -18.76 26.28
C THR A 210 -19.18 -17.28 25.96
N LYS A 211 -18.81 -16.92 24.72
CA LYS A 211 -18.97 -15.56 24.22
C LYS A 211 -20.38 -15.16 24.64
N PRO A 212 -20.56 -14.04 25.36
CA PRO A 212 -21.89 -13.63 25.78
C PRO A 212 -22.78 -13.74 24.56
N SER A 213 -23.90 -14.46 24.72
CA SER A 213 -24.90 -14.55 23.66
C SER A 213 -25.19 -13.12 23.24
N LEU A 214 -24.80 -12.75 22.02
CA LEU A 214 -25.32 -11.52 21.45
C LEU A 214 -26.82 -11.75 21.41
N GLU A 215 -27.58 -10.88 22.08
CA GLU A 215 -29.02 -10.90 21.91
C GLU A 215 -29.28 -10.90 20.41
N ALA A 216 -30.07 -11.87 19.95
CA ALA A 216 -30.48 -11.91 18.57
C ALA A 216 -31.11 -10.55 18.29
N GLN A 217 -30.40 -9.72 17.53
CA GLN A 217 -30.94 -8.46 17.07
C GLN A 217 -32.08 -8.86 16.17
N THR A 218 -33.31 -8.72 16.68
CA THR A 218 -34.49 -8.79 15.84
C THR A 218 -34.25 -7.77 14.74
N ILE A 219 -34.09 -8.22 13.50
CA ILE A 219 -34.09 -7.31 12.35
C ILE A 219 -35.52 -6.76 12.29
N LEU A 220 -35.72 -5.67 13.01
CA LEU A 220 -37.00 -5.00 13.16
C LEU A 220 -37.25 -4.29 11.82
N VAL A 221 -38.02 -4.96 10.97
CA VAL A 221 -38.42 -4.53 9.63
C VAL A 221 -37.31 -4.72 8.59
N GLY A 222 -37.58 -5.57 7.60
CA GLY A 222 -36.76 -5.60 6.38
C GLY A 222 -36.92 -4.27 5.66
N MET A 223 -35.83 -3.55 5.49
CA MET A 223 -35.78 -2.39 4.60
C MET A 223 -35.64 -2.91 3.18
N ASP A 224 -36.28 -2.26 2.21
CA ASP A 224 -36.16 -2.60 0.80
C ASP A 224 -35.83 -1.35 -0.05
N GLY A 225 -35.29 -1.62 -1.24
CA GLY A 225 -35.01 -0.63 -2.26
C GLY A 225 -34.13 0.54 -1.77
N PRO A 226 -34.50 1.81 -2.06
CA PRO A 226 -33.65 2.96 -1.79
C PRO A 226 -33.42 3.23 -0.29
N GLU A 227 -34.32 2.80 0.61
CA GLU A 227 -34.11 3.00 2.05
C GLU A 227 -32.94 2.17 2.57
N GLU A 228 -32.88 0.90 2.19
CA GLU A 228 -31.81 -0.02 2.60
C GLU A 228 -30.45 0.52 2.14
N ILE A 229 -30.36 0.88 0.85
CA ILE A 229 -29.14 1.41 0.25
C ILE A 229 -28.73 2.72 0.96
N TYR A 230 -29.66 3.67 1.13
CA TYR A 230 -29.34 4.96 1.76
C TYR A 230 -28.83 4.78 3.19
N ARG A 231 -29.49 3.95 4.00
CA ARG A 231 -29.07 3.68 5.38
C ARG A 231 -27.73 2.94 5.42
N ALA A 232 -27.43 2.07 4.47
CA ALA A 232 -26.11 1.45 4.34
C ALA A 232 -25.03 2.50 4.04
N LEU A 233 -25.32 3.49 3.18
CA LEU A 233 -24.40 4.60 2.89
C LEU A 233 -24.15 5.47 4.14
N VAL A 234 -25.21 5.82 4.88
CA VAL A 234 -25.12 6.60 6.13
C VAL A 234 -24.31 5.84 7.19
N MET A 235 -24.66 4.57 7.43
CA MET A 235 -23.97 3.72 8.39
C MET A 235 -22.50 3.52 8.01
N GLY A 236 -22.23 3.11 6.76
CA GLY A 236 -20.88 2.85 6.28
C GLY A 236 -19.98 4.08 6.33
N THR A 237 -20.52 5.25 5.99
CA THR A 237 -19.80 6.52 6.10
C THR A 237 -19.51 6.87 7.55
N GLY A 238 -20.53 6.88 8.42
CA GLY A 238 -20.36 7.20 9.83
C GLY A 238 -19.39 6.26 10.55
N ASP A 239 -19.49 4.96 10.29
CA ASP A 239 -18.62 3.95 10.89
C ASP A 239 -17.18 4.07 10.43
N TYR A 240 -16.94 4.26 9.12
CA TYR A 240 -15.58 4.39 8.60
C TYR A 240 -14.86 5.56 9.27
N LEU A 241 -15.50 6.73 9.34
CA LEU A 241 -14.90 7.91 9.95
C LEU A 241 -14.61 7.70 11.43
N ARG A 242 -15.60 7.24 12.21
CA ARG A 242 -15.44 7.03 13.66
C ARG A 242 -14.37 5.99 13.98
N LYS A 243 -14.33 4.87 13.25
CA LYS A 243 -13.37 3.77 13.47
C LYS A 243 -11.95 4.15 13.10
N VAL A 244 -11.76 5.03 12.12
CA VAL A 244 -10.44 5.53 11.71
C VAL A 244 -10.03 6.77 12.53
N GLY A 245 -10.93 7.34 13.33
CA GLY A 245 -10.64 8.46 14.24
C GLY A 245 -10.93 9.85 13.67
N PHE A 246 -11.61 9.95 12.52
CA PHE A 246 -12.06 11.22 11.97
C PHE A 246 -13.39 11.66 12.58
N THR A 247 -13.49 12.95 12.92
CA THR A 247 -14.70 13.55 13.50
C THR A 247 -15.41 14.52 12.56
N LYS A 248 -14.71 15.01 11.51
CA LYS A 248 -15.25 15.96 10.52
C LYS A 248 -14.93 15.54 9.09
N ALA A 249 -15.84 15.88 8.19
CA ALA A 249 -15.75 15.60 6.76
C ALA A 249 -15.72 16.89 5.94
N LEU A 250 -14.97 16.86 4.84
CA LEU A 250 -14.85 17.91 3.84
C LEU A 250 -15.38 17.39 2.49
N ILE A 251 -16.21 18.18 1.81
CA ILE A 251 -16.85 17.78 0.55
C ILE A 251 -16.74 18.92 -0.46
N GLY A 252 -16.29 18.61 -1.67
CA GLY A 252 -16.41 19.53 -2.80
C GLY A 252 -17.85 19.56 -3.33
N LEU A 253 -18.51 20.71 -3.24
CA LEU A 253 -19.86 20.91 -3.80
C LEU A 253 -19.74 21.50 -5.21
N SER A 254 -20.02 20.67 -6.21
CA SER A 254 -20.01 21.08 -7.63
C SER A 254 -21.36 21.65 -8.08
N GLY A 255 -22.40 21.53 -7.25
CA GLY A 255 -23.79 21.76 -7.65
C GLY A 255 -24.40 20.58 -8.40
N GLY A 256 -23.64 19.51 -8.67
CA GLY A 256 -24.14 18.28 -9.29
C GLY A 256 -24.73 17.30 -8.27
N VAL A 257 -25.51 16.34 -8.78
CA VAL A 257 -26.29 15.38 -7.97
C VAL A 257 -25.44 14.51 -7.06
N ASP A 258 -24.25 14.06 -7.49
CA ASP A 258 -23.43 13.13 -6.69
C ASP A 258 -22.83 13.82 -5.47
N SER A 259 -22.34 15.05 -5.66
CA SER A 259 -21.86 15.88 -4.54
C SER A 259 -22.99 16.24 -3.58
N ALA A 260 -24.19 16.47 -4.11
CA ALA A 260 -25.36 16.76 -3.29
C ALA A 260 -25.75 15.56 -2.41
N LEU A 261 -25.87 14.37 -3.00
CA LEU A 261 -26.17 13.15 -2.26
C LEU A 261 -25.08 12.83 -1.23
N THR A 262 -23.81 12.97 -1.62
CA THR A 262 -22.67 12.75 -0.71
C THR A 262 -22.74 13.67 0.51
N ALA A 263 -23.07 14.96 0.31
CA ALA A 263 -23.25 15.91 1.39
C ALA A 263 -24.44 15.57 2.29
N THR A 264 -25.57 15.17 1.70
CA THR A 264 -26.75 14.75 2.48
C THR A 264 -26.46 13.51 3.33
N VAL A 265 -25.81 12.48 2.76
CA VAL A 265 -25.40 11.27 3.49
C VAL A 265 -24.41 11.62 4.62
N ALA A 266 -23.44 12.50 4.36
CA ALA A 266 -22.46 12.91 5.37
C ALA A 266 -23.12 13.64 6.54
N VAL A 267 -24.08 14.54 6.27
CA VAL A 267 -24.82 15.25 7.31
C VAL A 267 -25.67 14.29 8.13
N ASP A 268 -26.38 13.37 7.48
CA ASP A 268 -27.18 12.36 8.18
C ASP A 268 -26.30 11.40 9.01
N ALA A 269 -25.06 11.16 8.58
CA ALA A 269 -24.12 10.28 9.28
C ALA A 269 -23.38 10.94 10.46
N LEU A 270 -23.04 12.23 10.34
CA LEU A 270 -22.08 12.91 11.22
C LEU A 270 -22.67 14.11 11.98
N GLY A 271 -23.83 14.62 11.56
CA GLY A 271 -24.35 15.91 12.01
C GLY A 271 -23.80 17.07 11.18
N LYS A 272 -24.64 18.07 10.93
CA LYS A 272 -24.32 19.23 10.06
C LYS A 272 -23.11 20.04 10.53
N GLU A 273 -22.88 20.10 11.83
CA GLU A 273 -21.73 20.80 12.44
C GLU A 273 -20.38 20.11 12.14
N ASN A 274 -20.40 18.86 11.68
CA ASN A 274 -19.23 18.06 11.36
C ASN A 274 -18.98 17.91 9.86
N VAL A 275 -19.76 18.59 9.03
CA VAL A 275 -19.62 18.57 7.57
C VAL A 275 -19.34 19.98 7.08
N ILE A 276 -18.27 20.13 6.31
CA ILE A 276 -17.90 21.38 5.64
C ILE A 276 -17.99 21.15 4.13
N GLY A 277 -18.76 22.00 3.46
CA GLY A 277 -18.81 22.08 2.01
C GLY A 277 -17.82 23.12 1.50
N ILE A 278 -17.17 22.85 0.37
CA ILE A 278 -16.43 23.87 -0.39
C ILE A 278 -16.95 23.87 -1.82
N THR A 279 -17.48 25.01 -2.26
CA THR A 279 -17.71 25.25 -3.69
C THR A 279 -16.48 25.93 -4.29
N MET A 280 -16.01 25.40 -5.42
CA MET A 280 -14.74 25.78 -6.05
C MET A 280 -14.94 26.21 -7.51
N PRO A 281 -15.59 27.37 -7.73
CA PRO A 281 -15.94 27.80 -9.07
C PRO A 281 -14.71 28.13 -9.92
N SER A 282 -14.84 27.84 -11.21
CA SER A 282 -13.89 28.20 -12.27
C SER A 282 -14.54 29.17 -13.24
N ARG A 283 -13.79 29.67 -14.23
CA ARG A 283 -14.35 30.42 -15.36
C ARG A 283 -15.45 29.69 -16.16
N TYR A 284 -15.55 28.36 -16.07
CA TYR A 284 -16.58 27.56 -16.76
C TYR A 284 -17.77 27.21 -15.84
N SER A 285 -17.70 27.55 -14.56
CA SER A 285 -18.75 27.22 -13.61
C SER A 285 -19.98 28.10 -13.85
N SER A 286 -21.16 27.46 -13.94
CA SER A 286 -22.40 28.20 -14.13
C SER A 286 -22.85 28.89 -12.84
N GLU A 287 -23.49 30.06 -12.96
CA GLU A 287 -24.12 30.72 -11.80
C GLU A 287 -25.14 29.80 -11.12
N GLY A 288 -25.83 28.98 -11.92
CA GLY A 288 -26.74 27.93 -11.46
C GLY A 288 -26.06 26.97 -10.48
N SER A 289 -24.93 26.34 -10.87
CA SER A 289 -24.21 25.38 -10.02
C SER A 289 -23.69 25.97 -8.71
N ILE A 290 -23.28 27.24 -8.71
CA ILE A 290 -22.88 27.94 -7.47
C ILE A 290 -24.10 28.18 -6.58
N SER A 291 -25.20 28.68 -7.15
CA SER A 291 -26.43 28.96 -6.40
C SER A 291 -27.08 27.69 -5.83
N ASP A 292 -27.03 26.59 -6.58
CA ASP A 292 -27.49 25.26 -6.16
C ASP A 292 -26.69 24.75 -4.96
N SER A 293 -25.36 24.89 -5.00
CA SER A 293 -24.48 24.50 -3.90
C SER A 293 -24.80 25.30 -2.62
N LYS A 294 -25.00 26.61 -2.76
CA LYS A 294 -25.41 27.50 -1.65
C LYS A 294 -26.77 27.11 -1.07
N LYS A 295 -27.73 26.81 -1.95
CA LYS A 295 -29.08 26.42 -1.53
C LYS A 295 -29.08 25.07 -0.80
N LEU A 296 -28.36 24.09 -1.33
CA LEU A 296 -28.18 22.79 -0.68
C LEU A 296 -27.54 22.96 0.70
N ALA A 297 -26.45 23.73 0.80
CA ALA A 297 -25.77 23.96 2.07
C ALA A 297 -26.70 24.63 3.10
N GLY A 298 -27.49 25.61 2.67
CA GLY A 298 -28.51 26.25 3.50
C GLY A 298 -29.60 25.27 3.98
N ASN A 299 -30.10 24.39 3.09
CA ASN A 299 -31.10 23.38 3.42
C ASN A 299 -30.57 22.34 4.44
N LEU A 300 -29.31 21.93 4.30
CA LEU A 300 -28.64 21.00 5.22
C LEU A 300 -28.15 21.68 6.52
N GLY A 301 -27.97 23.00 6.49
CA GLY A 301 -27.39 23.78 7.58
C GLY A 301 -25.91 23.51 7.83
N LEU A 302 -25.17 23.09 6.79
CA LEU A 302 -23.71 22.89 6.85
C LEU A 302 -22.95 24.19 6.52
N ASP A 303 -21.71 24.29 6.98
CA ASP A 303 -20.84 25.43 6.64
C ASP A 303 -20.34 25.31 5.19
N LEU A 304 -20.41 26.40 4.43
CA LEU A 304 -20.02 26.43 3.02
C LEU A 304 -18.97 27.50 2.76
N TRP A 305 -17.82 27.07 2.28
CA TRP A 305 -16.77 27.97 1.81
C TRP A 305 -16.84 28.12 0.30
N GLU A 306 -16.60 29.33 -0.19
CA GLU A 306 -16.46 29.61 -1.61
C GLU A 306 -15.00 29.96 -1.91
N LEU A 307 -14.31 29.07 -2.63
CA LEU A 307 -12.90 29.20 -2.96
C LEU A 307 -12.70 29.10 -4.48
N PRO A 308 -12.79 30.22 -5.22
CA PRO A 308 -12.56 30.21 -6.66
C PRO A 308 -11.16 29.69 -7.03
N ILE A 309 -11.08 28.78 -8.00
CA ILE A 309 -9.82 28.13 -8.38
C ILE A 309 -9.05 28.85 -9.48
N GLU A 310 -9.65 29.91 -10.04
CA GLU A 310 -9.13 30.63 -11.20
C GLU A 310 -7.66 31.08 -11.03
N PRO A 311 -7.22 31.65 -9.89
CA PRO A 311 -5.82 32.04 -9.74
C PRO A 311 -4.83 30.87 -9.85
N ALA A 312 -5.16 29.71 -9.28
CA ALA A 312 -4.32 28.53 -9.32
C ALA A 312 -4.35 27.84 -10.70
N HIS A 313 -5.52 27.83 -11.34
CA HIS A 313 -5.69 27.33 -12.70
C HIS A 313 -4.87 28.16 -13.71
N GLN A 314 -4.94 29.49 -13.63
CA GLN A 314 -4.16 30.39 -14.48
C GLN A 314 -2.67 30.19 -14.26
N ALA A 315 -2.21 30.11 -13.02
CA ALA A 315 -0.78 29.89 -12.72
C ALA A 315 -0.24 28.59 -13.34
N LEU A 316 -0.97 27.48 -13.24
CA LEU A 316 -0.58 26.21 -13.86
C LEU A 316 -0.61 26.27 -15.40
N THR A 317 -1.58 26.99 -15.96
CA THR A 317 -1.67 27.19 -17.42
C THR A 317 -0.49 28.01 -17.93
N ASP A 318 -0.13 29.10 -17.24
CA ASP A 318 1.00 29.96 -17.59
C ASP A 318 2.34 29.23 -17.49
N MET A 319 2.51 28.37 -16.49
CA MET A 319 3.71 27.54 -16.32
C MET A 319 3.97 26.61 -17.52
N LEU A 320 2.91 26.17 -18.22
CA LEU A 320 3.00 25.23 -19.34
C LEU A 320 2.83 25.89 -20.71
N ALA A 321 2.41 27.16 -20.75
CA ALA A 321 2.02 27.86 -21.97
C ALA A 321 3.07 27.80 -23.10
N GLU A 322 4.36 28.05 -22.79
CA GLU A 322 5.41 28.00 -23.81
C GLU A 322 5.65 26.58 -24.33
N ARG A 323 5.46 25.55 -23.49
CA ARG A 323 5.61 24.15 -23.89
C ARG A 323 4.42 23.62 -24.68
N PHE A 324 3.23 24.18 -24.47
CA PHE A 324 2.00 23.83 -25.20
C PHE A 324 1.78 24.72 -26.44
N LYS A 325 2.73 25.62 -26.75
CA LYS A 325 2.62 26.49 -27.91
C LYS A 325 2.52 25.69 -29.20
N GLY A 326 1.46 25.95 -29.97
CA GLY A 326 1.19 25.27 -31.23
C GLY A 326 0.47 23.92 -31.10
N THR A 327 0.04 23.53 -29.90
CA THR A 327 -0.85 22.38 -29.71
C THR A 327 -2.31 22.82 -29.55
N GLU A 328 -3.25 21.92 -29.83
CA GLU A 328 -4.67 22.12 -29.54
C GLU A 328 -4.98 21.73 -28.09
N ALA A 329 -5.80 22.54 -27.41
CA ALA A 329 -6.27 22.23 -26.07
C ALA A 329 -7.07 20.93 -26.05
N ASN A 330 -6.93 20.14 -25.00
CA ASN A 330 -7.57 18.85 -24.85
C ASN A 330 -7.85 18.53 -23.37
N VAL A 331 -8.03 17.25 -23.04
CA VAL A 331 -8.28 16.77 -21.68
C VAL A 331 -7.19 17.17 -20.68
N ALA A 332 -5.98 17.54 -21.13
CA ALA A 332 -4.93 18.01 -20.25
C ALA A 332 -5.35 19.29 -19.50
N GLU A 333 -5.79 20.32 -20.23
CA GLU A 333 -6.25 21.60 -19.70
C GLU A 333 -7.50 21.45 -18.84
N GLU A 334 -8.48 20.64 -19.28
CA GLU A 334 -9.68 20.32 -18.51
C GLU A 334 -9.33 19.71 -17.15
N ASN A 335 -8.41 18.73 -17.14
CA ASN A 335 -8.02 18.02 -15.93
C ASN A 335 -7.18 18.86 -14.96
N VAL A 336 -6.59 19.99 -15.37
CA VAL A 336 -5.91 20.90 -14.45
C VAL A 336 -6.89 21.41 -13.40
N GLN A 337 -8.10 21.81 -13.81
CA GLN A 337 -9.11 22.31 -12.88
C GLN A 337 -9.52 21.27 -11.84
N ALA A 338 -9.75 20.04 -12.27
CA ALA A 338 -10.08 18.94 -11.35
C ALA A 338 -8.94 18.69 -10.34
N ARG A 339 -7.68 18.70 -10.78
CA ARG A 339 -6.51 18.53 -9.89
C ARG A 339 -6.30 19.71 -8.94
N VAL A 340 -6.55 20.93 -9.39
CA VAL A 340 -6.52 22.11 -8.51
C VAL A 340 -7.57 21.98 -7.40
N ARG A 341 -8.80 21.57 -7.74
CA ARG A 341 -9.85 21.29 -6.74
C ARG A 341 -9.42 20.21 -5.74
N GLY A 342 -8.87 19.10 -6.25
CA GLY A 342 -8.30 18.04 -5.41
C GLY A 342 -7.22 18.57 -4.44
N ASN A 343 -6.28 19.37 -4.94
CA ASN A 343 -5.24 19.99 -4.13
C ASN A 343 -5.80 20.94 -3.07
N VAL A 344 -6.81 21.75 -3.39
CA VAL A 344 -7.47 22.63 -2.41
C VAL A 344 -8.10 21.80 -1.29
N LEU A 345 -8.90 20.78 -1.62
CA LEU A 345 -9.56 19.91 -0.63
C LEU A 345 -8.53 19.20 0.25
N MET A 346 -7.48 18.63 -0.36
CA MET A 346 -6.42 17.96 0.39
C MET A 346 -5.63 18.94 1.26
N THR A 347 -5.35 20.16 0.79
CA THR A 347 -4.67 21.19 1.59
C THR A 347 -5.48 21.56 2.83
N VAL A 348 -6.80 21.76 2.68
CA VAL A 348 -7.71 22.03 3.80
C VAL A 348 -7.76 20.82 4.75
N SER A 349 -7.86 19.62 4.20
CA SER A 349 -7.80 18.36 4.96
C SER A 349 -6.52 18.25 5.80
N ASN A 350 -5.35 18.49 5.21
CA ASN A 350 -4.07 18.48 5.90
C ASN A 350 -3.99 19.55 7.00
N LYS A 351 -4.58 20.73 6.76
CA LYS A 351 -4.57 21.84 7.72
C LYS A 351 -5.40 21.55 8.97
N PHE A 352 -6.56 20.93 8.81
CA PHE A 352 -7.54 20.79 9.89
C PHE A 352 -7.75 19.34 10.36
N GLY A 353 -7.14 18.35 9.70
CA GLY A 353 -7.31 16.93 10.02
C GLY A 353 -8.69 16.38 9.65
N TRP A 354 -9.39 16.99 8.70
CA TRP A 354 -10.72 16.53 8.25
C TRP A 354 -10.57 15.55 7.10
N ILE A 355 -11.44 14.55 7.00
CA ILE A 355 -11.39 13.62 5.88
C ILE A 355 -12.09 14.21 4.65
N VAL A 356 -11.49 14.07 3.47
CA VAL A 356 -12.16 14.41 2.21
C VAL A 356 -13.04 13.24 1.77
N LEU A 357 -14.34 13.49 1.56
CA LEU A 357 -15.25 12.53 0.93
C LEU A 357 -15.33 12.81 -0.57
N THR A 358 -14.98 11.81 -1.38
CA THR A 358 -15.06 11.92 -2.83
C THR A 358 -16.46 11.54 -3.32
N THR A 359 -16.90 12.13 -4.42
CA THR A 359 -18.29 12.08 -4.88
C THR A 359 -18.49 11.20 -6.10
N GLY A 360 -17.44 10.56 -6.62
CA GLY A 360 -17.54 9.73 -7.83
C GLY A 360 -18.42 8.48 -7.62
N ASN A 361 -19.29 8.21 -8.58
CA ASN A 361 -20.23 7.08 -8.55
C ASN A 361 -19.70 5.84 -9.32
N LYS A 362 -20.41 4.71 -9.23
CA LYS A 362 -19.99 3.44 -9.86
C LYS A 362 -19.88 3.54 -11.37
N SER A 363 -20.81 4.26 -12.02
CA SER A 363 -20.87 4.43 -13.48
C SER A 363 -19.67 5.23 -14.00
N GLU A 364 -19.33 6.32 -13.32
CA GLU A 364 -18.14 7.13 -13.61
C GLU A 364 -16.85 6.33 -13.43
N MET A 365 -16.75 5.57 -12.33
CA MET A 365 -15.58 4.70 -12.06
C MET A 365 -15.45 3.56 -13.08
N ALA A 366 -16.58 3.00 -13.55
CA ALA A 366 -16.60 1.98 -14.59
C ALA A 366 -16.04 2.55 -15.89
N MET A 367 -16.51 3.72 -16.30
CA MET A 367 -16.08 4.37 -17.55
C MET A 367 -14.72 5.08 -17.42
N GLY A 368 -14.19 5.19 -16.20
CA GLY A 368 -13.01 6.00 -15.90
C GLY A 368 -13.22 7.48 -16.20
N TYR A 369 -14.48 7.93 -16.14
CA TYR A 369 -14.91 9.31 -16.30
C TYR A 369 -14.64 10.06 -14.99
N ALA A 370 -13.35 10.18 -14.69
CA ALA A 370 -12.81 10.69 -13.44
C ALA A 370 -11.37 11.12 -13.66
N THR A 371 -10.96 12.16 -12.96
CA THR A 371 -9.60 12.68 -13.01
C THR A 371 -8.79 12.10 -11.87
N LEU A 372 -7.74 11.35 -12.21
CA LEU A 372 -6.81 10.84 -11.21
C LEU A 372 -6.16 12.03 -10.48
N TYR A 373 -6.25 12.00 -9.15
CA TYR A 373 -5.82 13.07 -8.25
C TYR A 373 -6.59 14.39 -8.38
N GLY A 374 -7.71 14.38 -9.11
CA GLY A 374 -8.68 15.46 -9.13
C GLY A 374 -9.89 15.12 -8.27
N ASP A 375 -11.02 14.84 -8.90
CA ASP A 375 -12.25 14.38 -8.24
C ASP A 375 -12.09 13.06 -7.44
N MET A 376 -11.08 12.25 -7.78
CA MET A 376 -10.72 11.04 -7.04
C MET A 376 -9.89 11.30 -5.77
N ALA A 377 -9.42 12.53 -5.53
CA ALA A 377 -8.57 12.85 -4.39
C ALA A 377 -9.38 12.94 -3.09
N GLY A 378 -9.29 11.90 -2.26
CA GLY A 378 -9.85 11.92 -0.92
C GLY A 378 -9.64 10.62 -0.14
N GLY A 379 -10.20 10.56 1.07
CA GLY A 379 -10.00 9.46 2.00
C GLY A 379 -11.10 8.42 2.00
N PHE A 380 -12.29 8.74 1.49
CA PHE A 380 -13.43 7.82 1.42
C PHE A 380 -14.40 8.19 0.29
N ALA A 381 -14.81 7.22 -0.53
CA ALA A 381 -15.77 7.39 -1.63
C ALA A 381 -17.14 6.85 -1.23
N VAL A 382 -18.03 7.75 -0.81
CA VAL A 382 -19.37 7.39 -0.33
C VAL A 382 -20.16 6.66 -1.43
N LEU A 383 -20.09 7.14 -2.66
CA LEU A 383 -20.90 6.64 -3.78
C LEU A 383 -20.16 5.63 -4.69
N LYS A 384 -19.01 5.11 -4.24
CA LYS A 384 -18.12 4.26 -5.06
C LYS A 384 -18.81 3.11 -5.78
N ASP A 385 -19.81 2.52 -5.12
CA ASP A 385 -20.54 1.35 -5.59
C ASP A 385 -22.01 1.64 -5.90
N VAL A 386 -22.39 2.91 -6.05
CA VAL A 386 -23.76 3.34 -6.38
C VAL A 386 -23.84 3.70 -7.87
N PRO A 387 -24.66 3.03 -8.71
CA PRO A 387 -24.90 3.44 -10.09
C PRO A 387 -25.52 4.84 -10.19
N LYS A 388 -25.30 5.57 -11.29
CA LYS A 388 -25.82 6.93 -11.47
C LYS A 388 -27.34 6.98 -11.40
N THR A 389 -28.02 6.03 -12.02
CA THR A 389 -29.48 5.92 -11.98
C THR A 389 -29.99 5.76 -10.54
N THR A 390 -29.30 4.95 -9.73
CA THR A 390 -29.56 4.80 -8.29
C THR A 390 -29.25 6.09 -7.51
N VAL A 391 -28.22 6.87 -7.87
CA VAL A 391 -27.97 8.19 -7.25
C VAL A 391 -29.21 9.10 -7.37
N TYR A 392 -29.82 9.19 -8.55
CA TYR A 392 -31.05 9.97 -8.74
C TYR A 392 -32.24 9.40 -7.94
N GLU A 393 -32.38 8.07 -7.90
CA GLU A 393 -33.42 7.41 -7.09
C GLU A 393 -33.27 7.75 -5.60
N LEU A 394 -32.06 7.62 -5.06
CA LEU A 394 -31.75 7.91 -3.66
C LEU A 394 -32.01 9.38 -3.32
N CYS A 395 -31.64 10.31 -4.20
CA CYS A 395 -31.93 11.73 -4.00
C CYS A 395 -33.44 11.99 -3.91
N ARG A 396 -34.22 11.43 -4.83
CA ARG A 396 -35.69 11.58 -4.84
C ARG A 396 -36.32 10.95 -3.61
N TRP A 397 -35.89 9.74 -3.24
CA TRP A 397 -36.35 9.07 -2.03
C TRP A 397 -36.02 9.91 -0.79
N ARG A 398 -34.76 10.31 -0.61
CA ARG A 398 -34.30 11.07 0.57
C ARG A 398 -34.99 12.42 0.71
N ASN A 399 -35.36 13.06 -0.41
CA ASN A 399 -36.15 14.28 -0.41
C ASN A 399 -37.56 14.12 0.19
N GLY A 400 -38.12 12.92 0.21
CA GLY A 400 -39.40 12.62 0.87
C GLY A 400 -39.27 12.11 2.31
N GLN A 401 -38.05 12.06 2.86
CA GLN A 401 -37.76 11.49 4.19
C GLN A 401 -37.28 12.54 5.20
N GLY A 402 -37.59 13.82 5.00
CA GLY A 402 -37.09 14.92 5.84
C GLY A 402 -37.27 14.65 7.32
N GLN A 403 -38.50 14.28 7.73
CA GLN A 403 -38.83 13.97 9.12
C GLN A 403 -37.98 12.84 9.72
N ALA A 404 -37.75 11.76 8.96
CA ALA A 404 -37.00 10.59 9.44
C ALA A 404 -35.53 10.91 9.74
N PHE A 405 -34.98 11.92 9.08
CA PHE A 405 -33.59 12.37 9.24
C PHE A 405 -33.45 13.72 9.96
N GLY A 406 -34.55 14.27 10.52
CA GLY A 406 -34.51 15.54 11.24
C GLY A 406 -34.17 16.75 10.36
N THR A 407 -34.54 16.70 9.09
CA THR A 407 -34.33 17.74 8.07
C THR A 407 -35.66 18.14 7.44
N MET A 408 -35.65 19.15 6.58
CA MET A 408 -36.82 19.45 5.74
C MET A 408 -36.97 18.43 4.61
N ASP A 409 -38.19 18.22 4.13
CA ASP A 409 -38.41 17.58 2.83
C ASP A 409 -37.86 18.46 1.71
N GLY A 410 -37.48 17.84 0.59
CA GLY A 410 -36.85 18.53 -0.54
C GLY A 410 -35.48 19.13 -0.20
N VAL A 411 -34.73 18.50 0.70
CA VAL A 411 -33.41 18.98 1.16
C VAL A 411 -32.43 19.16 0.00
N ILE A 412 -32.46 18.27 -1.00
CA ILE A 412 -31.72 18.38 -2.25
C ILE A 412 -32.55 19.20 -3.24
N PRO A 413 -32.08 20.37 -3.70
CA PRO A 413 -32.83 21.22 -4.63
C PRO A 413 -33.23 20.49 -5.93
N VAL A 414 -34.48 20.65 -6.35
CA VAL A 414 -35.00 20.07 -7.61
C VAL A 414 -34.17 20.50 -8.83
N ALA A 415 -33.64 21.72 -8.84
CA ALA A 415 -32.77 22.20 -9.91
C ALA A 415 -31.50 21.33 -10.10
N ILE A 416 -30.98 20.71 -9.03
CA ILE A 416 -29.86 19.76 -9.12
C ILE A 416 -30.29 18.45 -9.78
N LEU A 417 -31.54 18.03 -9.61
CA LEU A 417 -32.08 16.78 -10.14
C LEU A 417 -32.51 16.91 -11.61
N ASP A 418 -33.01 18.09 -12.00
CA ASP A 418 -33.55 18.32 -13.35
C ASP A 418 -32.47 18.76 -14.34
N LYS A 419 -31.34 19.29 -13.87
CA LYS A 419 -30.28 19.74 -14.77
C LYS A 419 -29.48 18.56 -15.33
N PRO A 420 -29.04 18.65 -16.60
CA PRO A 420 -28.14 17.67 -17.18
C PRO A 420 -26.84 17.53 -16.38
N PRO A 421 -26.32 16.31 -16.19
CA PRO A 421 -25.05 16.10 -15.49
C PRO A 421 -23.86 16.61 -16.31
N SER A 422 -22.93 17.28 -15.62
CA SER A 422 -21.74 17.89 -16.20
C SER A 422 -20.63 18.08 -15.15
N ALA A 423 -19.37 17.97 -15.59
CA ALA A 423 -18.19 18.29 -14.80
C ALA A 423 -17.77 19.78 -14.88
N GLU A 424 -18.38 20.57 -15.78
CA GLU A 424 -18.10 22.00 -16.01
C GLU A 424 -16.58 22.33 -16.11
N LEU A 425 -15.82 21.51 -16.84
CA LEU A 425 -14.38 21.69 -17.09
C LEU A 425 -14.08 22.45 -18.39
N ARG A 426 -15.06 22.54 -19.29
CA ARG A 426 -15.02 23.38 -20.49
C ARG A 426 -16.42 23.95 -20.76
N GLU A 427 -16.48 24.95 -21.63
CA GLU A 427 -17.74 25.59 -22.01
C GLU A 427 -18.74 24.58 -22.59
N GLY A 428 -19.97 24.59 -22.07
CA GLY A 428 -21.07 23.76 -22.53
C GLY A 428 -20.88 22.25 -22.38
N GLN A 429 -19.93 21.79 -21.56
CA GLN A 429 -19.66 20.35 -21.37
C GLN A 429 -20.89 19.63 -20.81
N LEU A 430 -21.20 18.45 -21.35
CA LEU A 430 -22.15 17.49 -20.79
C LEU A 430 -21.52 16.11 -20.67
N ASP A 431 -21.94 15.30 -19.68
CA ASP A 431 -21.48 13.92 -19.57
C ASP A 431 -21.84 13.08 -20.81
N ALA A 432 -23.00 13.36 -21.40
CA ALA A 432 -23.49 12.74 -22.62
C ALA A 432 -22.59 13.00 -23.85
N ASP A 433 -21.65 13.96 -23.78
CA ASP A 433 -20.66 14.18 -24.83
C ASP A 433 -19.66 13.01 -24.93
N SER A 434 -19.47 12.25 -23.84
CA SER A 434 -18.46 11.19 -23.73
C SER A 434 -19.02 9.83 -23.30
N LEU A 435 -20.19 9.81 -22.66
CA LEU A 435 -20.80 8.62 -22.09
C LEU A 435 -22.13 8.30 -22.79
N PRO A 436 -22.49 7.00 -22.93
CA PRO A 436 -23.87 6.63 -23.20
C PRO A 436 -24.81 7.19 -22.11
N PRO A 437 -26.10 7.42 -22.41
CA PRO A 437 -27.08 7.74 -21.38
C PRO A 437 -27.03 6.74 -20.23
N TYR A 438 -27.11 7.22 -18.99
CA TYR A 438 -26.88 6.39 -17.80
C TYR A 438 -27.86 5.21 -17.68
N GLU A 439 -29.07 5.38 -18.19
CA GLU A 439 -30.16 4.39 -18.26
C GLU A 439 -29.83 3.24 -19.22
N VAL A 440 -28.89 3.45 -20.14
CA VAL A 440 -28.34 2.43 -21.05
C VAL A 440 -27.00 1.92 -20.50
N LEU A 441 -26.17 2.81 -19.94
CA LEU A 441 -24.86 2.49 -19.41
C LEU A 441 -24.94 1.57 -18.18
N ASP A 442 -25.73 1.92 -17.17
CA ASP A 442 -25.75 1.25 -15.87
C ASP A 442 -26.14 -0.24 -16.00
N PRO A 443 -27.18 -0.63 -16.76
CA PRO A 443 -27.49 -2.04 -16.98
C PRO A 443 -26.35 -2.84 -17.65
N VAL A 444 -25.59 -2.21 -18.55
CA VAL A 444 -24.44 -2.85 -19.21
C VAL A 444 -23.27 -2.98 -18.23
N VAL A 445 -23.05 -1.97 -17.37
CA VAL A 445 -22.05 -2.04 -16.31
C VAL A 445 -22.41 -3.15 -15.32
N GLU A 446 -23.66 -3.25 -14.89
CA GLU A 446 -24.14 -4.33 -14.01
C GLU A 446 -23.92 -5.71 -14.65
N ALA A 447 -24.35 -5.89 -15.90
CA ALA A 447 -24.17 -7.12 -16.65
C ALA A 447 -22.70 -7.57 -16.72
N TYR A 448 -21.79 -6.65 -17.08
CA TYR A 448 -20.37 -6.97 -17.24
C TYR A 448 -19.62 -7.09 -15.91
N VAL A 449 -19.85 -6.16 -14.98
CA VAL A 449 -19.06 -6.07 -13.75
C VAL A 449 -19.60 -6.99 -12.68
N GLU A 450 -20.92 -7.04 -12.52
CA GLU A 450 -21.58 -7.70 -11.40
C GLU A 450 -22.01 -9.13 -11.72
N ASN A 451 -22.57 -9.32 -12.92
CA ASN A 451 -23.08 -10.61 -13.38
C ASN A 451 -22.05 -11.40 -14.22
N ASP A 452 -20.88 -10.82 -14.49
CA ASP A 452 -19.74 -11.46 -15.19
C ASP A 452 -20.08 -11.94 -16.61
N LEU A 453 -21.06 -11.30 -17.24
CA LEU A 453 -21.51 -11.67 -18.57
C LEU A 453 -20.46 -11.27 -19.61
N GLY A 454 -20.21 -12.17 -20.56
CA GLY A 454 -19.38 -11.90 -21.72
C GLY A 454 -20.10 -11.05 -22.77
N TYR A 455 -19.32 -10.50 -23.71
CA TYR A 455 -19.83 -9.72 -24.84
C TYR A 455 -20.99 -10.42 -25.58
N GLN A 456 -20.83 -11.70 -25.95
CA GLN A 456 -21.86 -12.43 -26.71
C GLN A 456 -23.15 -12.64 -25.90
N GLU A 457 -23.03 -12.90 -24.60
CA GLU A 457 -24.17 -13.09 -23.71
C GLU A 457 -24.97 -11.79 -23.58
N MET A 458 -24.29 -10.66 -23.41
CA MET A 458 -24.94 -9.35 -23.35
C MET A 458 -25.64 -9.00 -24.67
N VAL A 459 -24.99 -9.22 -25.82
CA VAL A 459 -25.63 -8.98 -27.12
C VAL A 459 -26.85 -9.90 -27.33
N ALA A 460 -26.76 -11.16 -26.91
CA ALA A 460 -27.89 -12.09 -26.97
C ALA A 460 -29.06 -11.69 -26.05
N GLN A 461 -28.80 -10.98 -24.96
CA GLN A 461 -29.81 -10.38 -24.08
C GLN A 461 -30.43 -9.09 -24.66
N GLY A 462 -29.95 -8.61 -25.80
CA GLY A 462 -30.50 -7.45 -26.51
C GLY A 462 -29.82 -6.12 -26.17
N PHE A 463 -28.69 -6.13 -25.46
CA PHE A 463 -27.89 -4.92 -25.27
C PHE A 463 -27.27 -4.47 -26.59
N ASP A 464 -27.17 -3.15 -26.80
CA ASP A 464 -26.55 -2.57 -28.00
C ASP A 464 -25.07 -2.99 -28.08
N PRO A 465 -24.66 -3.72 -29.15
CA PRO A 465 -23.27 -4.15 -29.35
C PRO A 465 -22.23 -3.03 -29.26
N GLN A 466 -22.56 -1.82 -29.70
CA GLN A 466 -21.65 -0.68 -29.65
C GLN A 466 -21.41 -0.23 -28.20
N VAL A 467 -22.49 -0.13 -27.41
CA VAL A 467 -22.42 0.25 -26.00
C VAL A 467 -21.67 -0.83 -25.21
N VAL A 468 -21.97 -2.11 -25.43
CA VAL A 468 -21.26 -3.21 -24.77
C VAL A 468 -19.76 -3.15 -25.04
N ARG A 469 -19.33 -2.98 -26.30
CA ARG A 469 -17.90 -2.85 -26.64
C ARG A 469 -17.25 -1.66 -25.94
N GLN A 470 -17.95 -0.51 -25.92
CA GLN A 470 -17.45 0.70 -25.30
C GLN A 470 -17.26 0.51 -23.79
N VAL A 471 -18.26 -0.06 -23.10
CA VAL A 471 -18.23 -0.28 -21.65
C VAL A 471 -17.14 -1.29 -21.28
N ILE A 472 -17.07 -2.46 -21.92
CA ILE A 472 -16.02 -3.46 -21.66
C ILE A 472 -14.63 -2.83 -21.80
N ALA A 473 -14.39 -2.13 -22.92
CA ALA A 473 -13.10 -1.51 -23.18
C ALA A 473 -12.75 -0.40 -22.17
N ALA A 474 -13.74 0.41 -21.76
CA ALA A 474 -13.55 1.47 -20.78
C ALA A 474 -13.30 0.92 -19.38
N VAL A 475 -14.08 -0.09 -18.96
CA VAL A 475 -13.88 -0.78 -17.68
C VAL A 475 -12.46 -1.34 -17.65
N ASP A 476 -12.06 -2.15 -18.62
CA ASP A 476 -10.75 -2.80 -18.57
C ASP A 476 -9.58 -1.80 -18.64
N ARG A 477 -9.67 -0.78 -19.49
CA ARG A 477 -8.60 0.24 -19.64
C ARG A 477 -8.40 1.07 -18.38
N ASN A 478 -9.47 1.36 -17.65
CA ASN A 478 -9.42 2.27 -16.50
C ASN A 478 -9.17 1.55 -15.16
N GLU A 479 -8.79 0.27 -15.18
CA GLU A 479 -8.42 -0.48 -13.95
C GLU A 479 -7.33 0.23 -13.14
N TYR A 480 -6.34 0.84 -13.79
CA TYR A 480 -5.26 1.57 -13.10
C TYR A 480 -5.76 2.76 -12.25
N LYS A 481 -6.85 3.44 -12.67
CA LYS A 481 -7.47 4.53 -11.89
C LYS A 481 -8.15 3.96 -10.65
N ARG A 482 -8.97 2.91 -10.83
CA ARG A 482 -9.75 2.29 -9.75
C ARG A 482 -8.89 1.67 -8.65
N ARG A 483 -7.67 1.21 -9.00
CA ARG A 483 -6.69 0.72 -8.03
C ARG A 483 -6.19 1.79 -7.05
N GLN A 484 -6.38 3.07 -7.39
CA GLN A 484 -6.00 4.22 -6.57
C GLN A 484 -7.23 4.93 -5.98
N ALA A 485 -8.44 4.47 -6.29
CA ALA A 485 -9.66 5.04 -5.74
C ALA A 485 -9.73 4.75 -4.23
N PRO A 486 -10.19 5.71 -3.40
CA PRO A 486 -10.33 5.48 -1.97
C PRO A 486 -11.28 4.32 -1.65
N PRO A 487 -11.21 3.76 -0.44
CA PRO A 487 -12.24 2.82 0.03
C PRO A 487 -13.61 3.49 0.03
N GLY A 488 -14.67 2.69 -0.03
CA GLY A 488 -16.04 3.20 -0.12
C GLY A 488 -17.05 2.18 0.38
N VAL A 489 -18.31 2.60 0.47
CA VAL A 489 -19.41 1.72 0.85
C VAL A 489 -19.72 0.77 -0.31
N LYS A 490 -19.93 -0.51 0.01
CA LYS A 490 -20.39 -1.54 -0.93
C LYS A 490 -21.90 -1.72 -0.73
N ILE A 491 -22.66 -1.63 -1.81
CA ILE A 491 -24.12 -1.81 -1.80
C ILE A 491 -24.60 -2.87 -2.81
N THR A 492 -23.77 -3.22 -3.79
CA THR A 492 -24.04 -4.27 -4.77
C THR A 492 -23.41 -5.61 -4.36
N HIS A 493 -23.77 -6.73 -5.00
CA HIS A 493 -23.13 -8.02 -4.70
C HIS A 493 -21.67 -8.06 -5.15
N ARG A 494 -21.26 -7.25 -6.13
CA ARG A 494 -19.88 -7.20 -6.65
C ARG A 494 -19.43 -5.77 -6.95
N ALA A 495 -18.58 -5.24 -6.07
CA ALA A 495 -17.99 -3.91 -6.18
C ALA A 495 -16.63 -3.90 -6.86
N PHE A 496 -16.22 -2.74 -7.38
CA PHE A 496 -14.83 -2.53 -7.80
C PHE A 496 -13.88 -2.54 -6.59
N GLY A 497 -12.88 -3.42 -6.62
CA GLY A 497 -11.89 -3.56 -5.55
C GLY A 497 -11.69 -5.02 -5.13
N LYS A 498 -11.96 -5.35 -3.86
CA LYS A 498 -11.68 -6.68 -3.31
C LYS A 498 -12.47 -7.82 -3.97
N ASP A 499 -13.67 -7.52 -4.48
CA ASP A 499 -14.58 -8.50 -5.11
C ASP A 499 -14.26 -8.71 -6.60
N ARG A 500 -13.71 -7.69 -7.28
CA ARG A 500 -13.29 -7.76 -8.69
C ARG A 500 -11.78 -7.50 -8.82
N ARG A 501 -10.99 -8.58 -8.82
CA ARG A 501 -9.51 -8.53 -8.88
C ARG A 501 -9.00 -8.76 -10.29
N PHE A 502 -8.92 -7.70 -11.09
CA PHE A 502 -8.46 -7.79 -12.48
C PHE A 502 -7.05 -7.21 -12.66
N PRO A 503 -6.24 -7.74 -13.60
CA PRO A 503 -4.92 -7.20 -13.87
C PRO A 503 -5.01 -5.82 -14.54
N ILE A 504 -4.11 -4.91 -14.16
CA ILE A 504 -3.93 -3.63 -14.89
C ILE A 504 -3.40 -3.91 -16.29
N VAL A 505 -2.40 -4.81 -16.40
CA VAL A 505 -1.84 -5.24 -17.67
C VAL A 505 -2.78 -6.30 -18.26
N ASN A 506 -3.74 -5.85 -19.05
CA ASN A 506 -4.74 -6.72 -19.66
C ASN A 506 -4.84 -6.53 -21.19
N ARG A 507 -4.48 -7.57 -21.94
CA ARG A 507 -4.67 -7.66 -23.40
C ARG A 507 -5.78 -8.61 -23.81
N TYR A 508 -6.53 -9.18 -22.86
CA TYR A 508 -7.73 -9.93 -23.17
C TYR A 508 -8.74 -9.01 -23.86
N ARG A 509 -9.39 -9.54 -24.89
CA ARG A 509 -10.38 -8.82 -25.70
C ARG A 509 -11.53 -9.77 -26.02
N GLN A 510 -12.75 -9.36 -25.70
CA GLN A 510 -13.96 -10.07 -26.10
C GLN A 510 -14.51 -9.44 -27.38
N HIS A 511 -14.78 -10.26 -28.39
CA HIS A 511 -15.28 -9.85 -29.70
C HIS A 511 -16.31 -10.85 -30.21
N GLU A 512 -16.95 -10.56 -31.34
CA GLU A 512 -17.77 -11.54 -32.04
C GLU A 512 -16.92 -12.75 -32.44
N GLY A 513 -17.16 -13.90 -31.79
CA GLY A 513 -16.56 -15.20 -32.15
C GLY A 513 -15.40 -15.69 -31.27
N GLY A 514 -15.15 -15.08 -30.10
CA GLY A 514 -14.07 -15.47 -29.18
C GLY A 514 -14.45 -15.46 -27.71
#